data_AF-A0A7W7WCI2-F1
#
_entry.id   AF-A0A7W7WCI2-F1
#
_cell.length_a   1.000
_cell.length_b   1.000
_cell.length_c   1.000
_cell.angle_alpha   90.00
_cell.angle_beta   90.00
_cell.angle_gamma   90.00
#
_symmetry.space_group_name_H-M   'P 1'
#
loop_
_entity.id
_entity.type
_entity.pdbx_description
1 polymer ?
#
loop_
_entity_poly.entity_id
_entity_poly.type
_entity_poly.pdbx_seq_one_letter_code
_entity_poly.pdbx_strand_id
1 'polypeptide(L)'
;MKQAPSVLAWTSPVSPPATPKDGVPCVDVDRAGEKGASAGGVRAGPFGRTLRQQHGGVAKLWVAQDPHKGSADALIKVDHVESGTIAYYVRDAAATSTPLNDDGTPSRDSIYPGSVLLPADGHVRITVTIGRASGCFAATL
;
A
#
# COMPACT_ATOMS: atom_id res chain seq x y z
N MET A 1 -27.92 33.49 -26.76
CA MET A 1 -26.49 33.13 -26.65
C MET A 1 -26.43 31.68 -26.16
N LYS A 2 -25.89 30.75 -26.96
CA LYS A 2 -25.84 29.32 -26.63
C LYS A 2 -24.59 29.05 -25.76
N GLN A 3 -24.81 28.53 -24.56
CA GLN A 3 -23.77 28.10 -23.63
C GLN A 3 -23.08 26.85 -24.19
N ALA A 4 -21.76 26.88 -24.32
CA ALA A 4 -20.99 25.72 -24.78
C ALA A 4 -21.09 24.60 -23.73
N PRO A 5 -21.23 23.32 -24.14
CA PRO A 5 -21.29 22.21 -23.20
C PRO A 5 -19.93 22.07 -22.50
N SER A 6 -19.99 21.99 -21.16
CA SER A 6 -18.87 21.71 -20.28
C SER A 6 -18.09 20.49 -20.77
N VAL A 7 -16.85 20.70 -21.17
CA VAL A 7 -15.92 19.63 -21.54
C VAL A 7 -15.72 18.77 -20.30
N LEU A 8 -16.22 17.53 -20.35
CA LEU A 8 -15.89 16.47 -19.41
C LEU A 8 -14.38 16.47 -19.23
N ALA A 9 -13.91 16.67 -17.99
CA ALA A 9 -12.50 16.58 -17.65
C ALA A 9 -12.02 15.19 -18.08
N TRP A 10 -11.28 15.15 -19.19
CA TRP A 10 -10.67 13.94 -19.69
C TRP A 10 -9.83 13.35 -18.56
N THR A 11 -10.13 12.11 -18.14
CA THR A 11 -9.25 11.36 -17.26
C THR A 11 -7.90 11.26 -17.96
N SER A 12 -6.93 12.06 -17.53
CA SER A 12 -5.56 11.97 -18.02
C SER A 12 -5.11 10.51 -17.89
N PRO A 13 -4.48 9.93 -18.94
CA PRO A 13 -3.92 8.59 -18.83
C PRO A 13 -2.88 8.58 -17.70
N VAL A 14 -3.25 8.02 -16.55
CA VAL A 14 -2.29 7.70 -15.50
C VAL A 14 -1.47 6.52 -15.98
N SER A 15 -0.16 6.58 -15.80
CA SER A 15 0.69 5.43 -16.08
C SER A 15 0.21 4.29 -15.19
N PRO A 16 -0.05 3.08 -15.74
CA PRO A 16 -0.41 1.96 -14.91
C PRO A 16 0.69 1.76 -13.85
N PRO A 17 0.33 1.49 -12.58
CA PRO A 17 1.34 1.28 -11.58
C PRO A 17 2.26 0.14 -12.01
N ALA A 18 3.55 0.28 -11.74
CA ALA A 18 4.52 -0.74 -12.13
C ALA A 18 4.13 -2.08 -11.50
N THR A 19 4.12 -3.14 -12.31
CA THR A 19 3.91 -4.52 -11.83
C THR A 19 4.88 -4.80 -10.69
N PRO A 20 4.44 -5.45 -9.59
CA PRO A 20 5.33 -5.68 -8.48
C PRO A 20 6.49 -6.55 -8.91
N LYS A 21 7.70 -6.12 -8.57
CA LYS A 21 8.89 -6.87 -8.93
C LYS A 21 9.03 -8.03 -7.98
N ASP A 22 8.74 -9.23 -8.50
CA ASP A 22 9.10 -10.46 -7.81
C ASP A 22 10.63 -10.52 -7.66
N GLY A 23 11.11 -10.87 -6.46
CA GLY A 23 12.54 -11.03 -6.17
C GLY A 23 13.19 -9.97 -5.28
N VAL A 24 12.44 -8.98 -4.77
CA VAL A 24 12.94 -8.15 -3.64
C VAL A 24 12.93 -9.00 -2.36
N PRO A 25 14.05 -9.12 -1.62
CA PRO A 25 14.06 -9.83 -0.35
C PRO A 25 13.00 -9.27 0.60
N CYS A 26 12.14 -10.15 1.12
CA CYS A 26 11.09 -9.75 2.05
C CYS A 26 11.69 -9.49 3.43
N VAL A 27 11.29 -8.38 4.04
CA VAL A 27 11.59 -8.11 5.45
C VAL A 27 10.50 -8.75 6.32
N ASP A 28 10.90 -9.41 7.40
CA ASP A 28 9.97 -9.89 8.42
C ASP A 28 9.39 -8.68 9.18
N VAL A 29 8.07 -8.58 9.21
CA VAL A 29 7.34 -7.48 9.84
C VAL A 29 6.52 -7.88 11.06
N ASP A 30 6.71 -9.11 11.58
CA ASP A 30 5.96 -9.62 12.75
C ASP A 30 6.16 -8.79 14.02
N ARG A 31 7.20 -7.96 14.06
CA ARG A 31 7.54 -7.05 15.17
C ARG A 31 7.55 -5.58 14.77
N ALA A 32 7.16 -5.23 13.55
CA ALA A 32 7.18 -3.85 13.07
C ALA A 32 6.12 -2.97 13.77
N GLY A 33 5.06 -3.58 14.28
CA GLY A 33 3.98 -2.88 14.98
C GLY A 33 3.21 -1.92 14.08
N GLU A 34 2.58 -0.90 14.68
CA GLU A 34 1.73 0.05 13.96
C GLU A 34 2.53 1.06 13.11
N LYS A 35 3.83 1.22 13.41
CA LYS A 35 4.74 2.13 12.70
C LYS A 35 5.20 1.59 11.34
N GLY A 36 4.87 0.33 11.04
CA GLY A 36 5.25 -0.30 9.78
C GLY A 36 6.75 -0.56 9.65
N ALA A 37 7.18 -0.92 8.44
CA ALA A 37 8.56 -1.24 8.11
C ALA A 37 8.96 -0.63 6.76
N SER A 38 10.27 -0.59 6.49
CA SER A 38 10.84 -0.10 5.24
C SER A 38 11.54 -1.23 4.48
N ALA A 39 11.29 -1.36 3.18
CA ALA A 39 11.99 -2.28 2.29
C ALA A 39 12.08 -1.70 0.87
N GLY A 40 13.26 -1.75 0.25
CA GLY A 40 13.46 -1.38 -1.16
C GLY A 40 12.96 0.01 -1.57
N GLY A 41 13.05 0.99 -0.66
CA GLY A 41 12.61 2.37 -0.88
C GLY A 41 11.09 2.58 -0.70
N VAL A 42 10.38 1.58 -0.18
CA VAL A 42 8.97 1.65 0.21
C VAL A 42 8.84 1.48 1.71
N ARG A 43 7.94 2.23 2.34
CA ARG A 43 7.45 2.04 3.69
C ARG A 43 6.02 1.51 3.63
N ALA A 44 5.67 0.56 4.49
CA ALA A 44 4.30 0.06 4.59
C ALA A 44 3.97 -0.35 6.03
N GLY A 45 2.70 -0.35 6.37
CA GLY A 45 2.17 -0.75 7.67
C GLY A 45 0.69 -0.42 7.76
N PRO A 46 0.03 -0.52 8.93
CA PRO A 46 0.55 -1.19 10.10
C PRO A 46 0.66 -2.70 9.90
N PHE A 47 1.64 -3.32 10.54
CA PHE A 47 1.80 -4.79 10.59
C PHE A 47 1.60 -5.35 12.01
N GLY A 48 1.19 -4.49 12.95
CA GLY A 48 0.99 -4.82 14.36
C GLY A 48 -0.34 -5.52 14.64
N ARG A 49 -0.97 -5.18 15.76
CA ARG A 49 -2.23 -5.81 16.19
C ARG A 49 -3.32 -5.61 15.14
N THR A 50 -3.34 -4.48 14.43
CA THR A 50 -4.37 -4.19 13.45
C THR A 50 -4.39 -5.20 12.30
N LEU A 51 -3.24 -5.60 11.76
CA LEU A 51 -3.17 -6.59 10.69
C LEU A 51 -3.61 -7.98 11.19
N ARG A 52 -3.09 -8.39 12.37
CA ARG A 52 -3.42 -9.69 12.99
C ARG A 52 -4.86 -9.81 13.46
N GLN A 53 -5.54 -8.72 13.83
CA GLN A 53 -6.95 -8.76 14.22
C GLN A 53 -7.91 -8.76 13.03
N GLN A 54 -7.39 -8.50 11.82
CA GLN A 54 -8.15 -8.39 10.58
C GLN A 54 -7.91 -9.58 9.64
N HIS A 55 -7.30 -10.67 10.13
CA HIS A 55 -7.17 -11.92 9.38
C HIS A 55 -8.55 -12.45 8.95
N GLY A 56 -8.62 -13.00 7.75
CA GLY A 56 -9.86 -13.50 7.14
C GLY A 56 -10.83 -12.39 6.70
N GLY A 57 -10.37 -11.14 6.65
CA GLY A 57 -11.20 -9.99 6.33
C GLY A 57 -10.43 -8.85 5.65
N VAL A 58 -11.08 -7.69 5.61
CA VAL A 58 -10.52 -6.47 5.04
C VAL A 58 -9.58 -5.83 6.05
N ALA A 59 -8.28 -5.83 5.77
CA ALA A 59 -7.26 -5.22 6.58
C ALA A 59 -6.90 -3.82 6.11
N LYS A 60 -6.63 -2.91 7.05
CA LYS A 60 -6.16 -1.55 6.75
C LYS A 60 -4.64 -1.56 6.60
N LEU A 61 -4.14 -1.00 5.50
CA LEU A 61 -2.72 -0.89 5.18
C LEU A 61 -2.45 0.49 4.58
N TRP A 62 -1.51 1.24 5.13
CA TRP A 62 -0.86 2.37 4.50
C TRP A 62 0.46 1.97 3.82
N VAL A 63 0.80 2.68 2.76
CA VAL A 63 2.06 2.56 2.04
C VAL A 63 2.64 3.96 1.82
N ALA A 64 3.96 4.09 1.64
CA ALA A 64 4.63 5.34 1.34
C ALA A 64 5.90 5.06 0.56
N GLN A 65 6.29 5.97 -0.32
CA GLN A 65 7.63 5.95 -0.87
C GLN A 65 8.57 6.70 0.10
N ASP A 66 9.73 6.13 0.41
CA ASP A 66 10.76 6.76 1.24
C ASP A 66 11.09 8.17 0.67
N PRO A 67 11.32 9.21 1.50
CA PRO A 67 10.60 10.49 1.56
C PRO A 67 10.82 11.48 0.38
N HIS A 68 11.34 11.03 -0.75
CA HIS A 68 11.80 11.92 -1.82
C HIS A 68 11.19 11.68 -3.19
N LYS A 69 10.16 10.83 -3.34
CA LYS A 69 9.59 10.54 -4.66
C LYS A 69 8.06 10.34 -4.62
N GLY A 70 7.35 11.33 -5.17
CA GLY A 70 6.31 11.15 -6.19
C GLY A 70 4.91 10.64 -5.79
N SER A 71 3.90 11.37 -6.29
CA SER A 71 2.49 11.00 -6.40
C SER A 71 2.24 9.92 -7.46
N ALA A 72 2.79 8.72 -7.25
CA ALA A 72 2.57 7.59 -8.14
C ALA A 72 1.57 6.60 -7.53
N ASP A 73 0.77 5.97 -8.38
CA ASP A 73 -0.11 4.87 -7.97
C ASP A 73 0.73 3.74 -7.37
N ALA A 74 0.23 3.15 -6.28
CA ALA A 74 0.82 1.99 -5.66
C ALA A 74 0.12 0.72 -6.13
N LEU A 75 0.88 -0.28 -6.56
CA LEU A 75 0.38 -1.63 -6.77
C LEU A 75 0.84 -2.51 -5.61
N ILE A 76 -0.14 -3.10 -4.92
CA ILE A 76 0.05 -3.98 -3.77
C ILE A 76 -0.33 -5.38 -4.21
N LYS A 77 0.59 -6.32 -4.08
CA LYS A 77 0.36 -7.75 -4.26
C LYS A 77 0.40 -8.44 -2.91
N VAL A 78 -0.61 -9.23 -2.61
CA VAL A 78 -0.68 -10.06 -1.41
C VAL A 78 -0.63 -11.51 -1.84
N ASP A 79 0.46 -12.20 -1.52
CA ASP A 79 0.64 -13.63 -1.74
C ASP A 79 0.37 -14.37 -0.43
N HIS A 80 -0.51 -15.36 -0.44
CA HIS A 80 -0.62 -16.36 0.63
C HIS A 80 0.34 -17.51 0.31
N VAL A 81 1.35 -17.71 1.15
CA VAL A 81 2.49 -18.59 0.85
C VAL A 81 2.05 -20.05 0.74
N GLU A 82 1.15 -20.48 1.63
CA GLU A 82 0.71 -21.87 1.76
C GLU A 82 -0.21 -22.29 0.62
N SER A 83 -1.20 -21.45 0.26
CA SER A 83 -2.13 -21.78 -0.82
C SER A 83 -1.65 -21.35 -2.20
N GLY A 84 -0.62 -20.50 -2.28
CA GLY A 84 -0.17 -19.87 -3.53
C GLY A 84 -1.18 -18.87 -4.11
N THR A 85 -2.19 -18.46 -3.34
CA THR A 85 -3.20 -17.49 -3.80
C THR A 85 -2.60 -16.11 -3.84
N ILE A 86 -2.84 -15.38 -4.93
CA ILE A 86 -2.34 -14.02 -5.14
C ILE A 86 -3.51 -13.07 -5.37
N ALA A 87 -3.50 -11.94 -4.66
CA ALA A 87 -4.45 -10.85 -4.86
C ALA A 87 -3.70 -9.54 -5.15
N TYR A 88 -4.26 -8.71 -6.04
CA TYR A 88 -3.69 -7.43 -6.44
C TYR A 88 -4.62 -6.28 -6.09
N TYR A 89 -4.06 -5.20 -5.56
CA TYR A 89 -4.78 -3.98 -5.18
C TYR A 89 -4.04 -2.77 -5.73
N VAL A 90 -4.78 -1.88 -6.41
CA VAL A 90 -4.25 -0.60 -6.89
C VAL A 90 -4.69 0.51 -5.94
N ARG A 91 -3.77 1.41 -5.61
CA ARG A 91 -4.07 2.67 -4.91
C ARG A 91 -3.71 3.82 -5.82
N ASP A 92 -4.69 4.68 -6.08
CA ASP A 92 -4.54 5.90 -6.86
C ASP A 92 -3.78 6.96 -6.04
N ALA A 93 -2.86 7.67 -6.68
CA ALA A 93 -2.14 8.82 -6.12
C ALA A 93 -3.07 9.93 -5.58
N ALA A 94 -4.29 10.05 -6.09
CA ALA A 94 -5.30 11.00 -5.63
C ALA A 94 -5.92 10.63 -4.25
N ALA A 95 -5.76 9.37 -3.80
CA ALA A 95 -6.24 8.92 -2.50
C ALA A 95 -5.22 9.25 -1.37
N THR A 96 -4.84 10.52 -1.26
CA THR A 96 -4.02 11.01 -0.14
C THR A 96 -4.90 11.21 1.09
N SER A 97 -4.67 10.45 2.17
CA SER A 97 -5.02 10.92 3.51
C SER A 97 -3.75 11.33 4.20
N THR A 98 -3.60 12.59 4.57
CA THR A 98 -2.50 12.98 5.44
C THR A 98 -2.72 12.26 6.77
N PRO A 99 -1.85 11.32 7.15
CA PRO A 99 -1.99 10.65 8.43
C PRO A 99 -1.83 11.70 9.52
N LEU A 100 -2.61 11.57 10.59
CA LEU A 100 -2.44 12.41 11.76
C LEU A 100 -1.42 11.75 12.67
N ASN A 101 -0.52 12.54 13.25
CA ASN A 101 0.30 12.14 14.38
C ASN A 101 -0.63 11.87 15.59
N ASP A 102 -0.10 11.25 16.66
CA ASP A 102 -0.88 10.93 17.87
C ASP A 102 -1.49 12.18 18.54
N ASP A 103 -0.94 13.37 18.27
CA ASP A 103 -1.44 14.67 18.72
C ASP A 103 -2.50 15.29 17.77
N GLY A 104 -2.93 14.57 16.74
CA GLY A 104 -3.91 15.02 15.75
C GLY A 104 -3.34 15.96 14.69
N THR A 105 -2.03 16.26 14.70
CA THR A 105 -1.41 17.12 13.68
C THR A 105 -1.12 16.34 12.39
N PRO A 106 -1.21 16.98 11.21
CA PRO A 106 -0.83 16.33 9.96
C PRO A 106 0.64 15.86 10.00
N SER A 107 0.88 14.58 9.78
CA SER A 107 2.23 14.06 9.68
C SER A 107 2.92 14.63 8.44
N ARG A 108 4.24 14.85 8.55
CA ARG A 108 5.07 15.25 7.42
C ARG A 108 5.35 14.09 6.46
N ASP A 109 5.10 12.86 6.91
CA ASP A 109 5.21 11.67 6.08
C ASP A 109 3.97 11.57 5.17
N SER A 110 4.19 11.59 3.86
CA SER A 110 3.14 11.25 2.89
C SER A 110 2.90 9.74 2.95
N ILE A 111 1.95 9.30 3.76
CA ILE A 111 1.46 7.93 3.74
C ILE A 111 0.12 7.85 3.01
N TYR A 112 -0.05 6.79 2.24
CA TYR A 112 -1.21 6.53 1.41
C TYR A 112 -1.95 5.37 2.07
N PRO A 113 -3.09 5.60 2.75
CA PRO A 113 -3.86 4.53 3.39
C PRO A 113 -4.44 3.60 2.32
N GLY A 114 -5.04 2.49 2.72
CA GLY A 114 -5.59 1.49 1.83
C GLY A 114 -6.18 0.30 2.57
N SER A 115 -6.77 -0.60 1.79
CA SER A 115 -7.36 -1.83 2.33
C SER A 115 -7.06 -3.00 1.41
N VAL A 116 -6.72 -4.12 2.01
CA VAL A 116 -6.42 -5.39 1.33
C VAL A 116 -7.22 -6.50 1.99
N LEU A 117 -7.63 -7.53 1.23
CA LEU A 117 -8.17 -8.74 1.82
C LEU A 117 -7.01 -9.64 2.27
N LEU A 118 -7.07 -10.10 3.52
CA LEU A 118 -6.11 -11.05 4.07
C LEU A 118 -6.73 -12.45 4.16
N PRO A 119 -5.94 -13.52 3.98
CA PRO A 119 -6.36 -14.87 4.32
C PRO A 119 -6.64 -15.00 5.82
N ALA A 120 -7.33 -16.07 6.21
CA ALA A 120 -7.74 -16.32 7.60
C ALA A 120 -6.56 -16.67 8.51
N ASP A 121 -5.52 -17.28 7.96
CA ASP A 121 -4.33 -17.75 8.66
C ASP A 121 -3.15 -17.83 7.67
N GLY A 122 -2.00 -18.27 8.18
CA GLY A 122 -0.80 -18.56 7.39
C GLY A 122 0.15 -17.38 7.23
N HIS A 123 1.09 -17.54 6.30
CA HIS A 123 2.11 -16.57 5.98
C HIS A 123 1.71 -15.76 4.75
N VAL A 124 1.80 -14.43 4.89
CA VAL A 124 1.56 -13.51 3.78
C VAL A 124 2.82 -12.79 3.37
N ARG A 125 2.99 -12.62 2.06
CA ARG A 125 3.98 -11.70 1.48
C ARG A 125 3.23 -10.56 0.81
N ILE A 126 3.44 -9.36 1.33
CA ILE A 126 2.87 -8.13 0.81
C ILE A 126 3.98 -7.43 0.03
N THR A 127 3.88 -7.41 -1.30
CA THR A 127 4.81 -6.68 -2.16
C THR A 127 4.16 -5.37 -2.59
N VAL A 128 4.80 -4.25 -2.31
CA VAL A 128 4.31 -2.92 -2.65
C VAL A 128 5.25 -2.29 -3.67
N THR A 129 4.70 -1.77 -4.76
CA THR A 129 5.47 -1.09 -5.80
C THR A 129 4.90 0.28 -6.08
N ILE A 130 5.75 1.30 -5.99
CA ILE A 130 5.42 2.72 -6.18
C ILE A 130 6.45 3.30 -7.14
N GLY A 131 6.02 3.63 -8.36
CA GLY A 131 6.91 4.06 -9.43
C GLY A 131 8.03 3.04 -9.69
N ARG A 132 9.27 3.37 -9.32
CA ARG A 132 10.45 2.48 -9.46
C ARG A 132 10.85 1.76 -8.18
N ALA A 133 10.29 2.14 -7.04
CA ALA A 133 10.59 1.52 -5.75
C ALA A 133 9.70 0.30 -5.55
N SER A 134 10.24 -0.75 -4.93
CA SER A 134 9.52 -1.99 -4.64
C SER A 134 10.02 -2.59 -3.34
N GLY A 135 9.12 -2.87 -2.41
CA GLY A 135 9.42 -3.48 -1.11
C GLY A 135 8.58 -4.73 -0.90
N CYS A 136 9.14 -5.75 -0.26
CA CYS A 136 8.41 -6.93 0.18
C CYS A 136 8.40 -7.02 1.71
N PHE A 137 7.22 -7.31 2.27
CA PHE A 137 6.96 -7.42 3.70
C PHE A 137 6.32 -8.77 3.99
N ALA A 138 6.95 -9.59 4.82
CA ALA A 138 6.46 -10.92 5.20
C ALA A 138 5.89 -10.89 6.62
N ALA A 139 4.65 -11.34 6.79
CA ALA A 139 3.97 -11.37 8.08
C ALA A 139 3.30 -12.73 8.31
N THR A 140 3.19 -13.10 9.58
CA THR A 140 2.37 -14.23 10.04
C THR A 140 1.05 -13.68 10.57
N LEU A 141 -0.07 -14.23 10.08
CA LEU A 141 -1.43 -13.84 10.49
C LEU A 141 -1.91 -14.59 11.73
#